data_AF-L2FLE6-F1
#
_entry.id   AF-L2FLE6-F1
#
_cell.length_a   1.000
_cell.length_b   1.000
_cell.length_c   1.000
_cell.angle_alpha   90.00
_cell.angle_beta   90.00
_cell.angle_gamma   90.00
#
_symmetry.space_group_name_H-M   'P 1'
#
loop_
_entity.id
_entity.type
_entity.pdbx_description
1 polymer ?
#
loop_
_entity_poly.entity_id
_entity_poly.type
_entity_poly.pdbx_seq_one_letter_code
_entity_poly.pdbx_strand_id
1 'polypeptide(L)'
;MTRFRPCIDLHAGQVKQIVGGTLDSTTAELKTNFVSTHPPAYFAKLYRDNDLTGAHVIMLGPGNTEAARESLKAWPGGLQVGGGINDGNAREWVEAGAEKVIITSYLFPEGRFSQQRLDAVLEALGGDRGST
;
A
#
# COMPACT_ATOMS: atom_id res chain seq x y z
N MET A 1 -1.20 -24.68 -1.62
CA MET A 1 -2.26 -24.27 -0.66
C MET A 1 -2.59 -22.81 -0.97
N THR A 2 -3.87 -22.49 -1.19
CA THR A 2 -4.29 -21.10 -1.48
C THR A 2 -4.37 -20.30 -0.17
N ARG A 3 -3.92 -19.04 -0.18
CA ARG A 3 -4.03 -18.14 0.97
C ARG A 3 -4.92 -16.94 0.60
N PHE A 4 -5.79 -16.56 1.52
CA PHE A 4 -6.55 -15.31 1.42
C PHE A 4 -5.69 -14.14 1.92
N ARG A 5 -5.65 -13.03 1.18
CA ARG A 5 -4.91 -11.82 1.53
C ARG A 5 -5.83 -10.60 1.35
N PRO A 6 -6.32 -10.00 2.44
CA PRO A 6 -7.24 -8.87 2.34
C PRO A 6 -6.50 -7.57 2.02
N CYS A 7 -7.22 -6.58 1.50
CA CYS A 7 -6.69 -5.26 1.14
C CYS A 7 -7.50 -4.12 1.79
N ILE A 8 -6.81 -3.03 2.13
CA ILE A 8 -7.40 -1.74 2.54
C ILE A 8 -7.07 -0.72 1.46
N ASP A 9 -8.05 -0.42 0.61
CA ASP A 9 -7.90 0.59 -0.42
C ASP A 9 -8.26 1.97 0.13
N LEU A 10 -7.32 2.90 0.08
CA LEU A 10 -7.45 4.26 0.58
C LEU A 10 -7.55 5.25 -0.57
N HIS A 11 -8.54 6.13 -0.50
CA HIS A 11 -8.63 7.28 -1.41
C HIS A 11 -9.13 8.51 -0.65
N ALA A 12 -8.36 9.60 -0.69
CA ALA A 12 -8.60 10.81 0.10
C ALA A 12 -8.78 10.51 1.61
N GLY A 13 -7.96 9.60 2.13
CA GLY A 13 -7.91 9.26 3.56
C GLY A 13 -9.03 8.34 4.06
N GLN A 14 -9.90 7.88 3.15
CA GLN A 14 -11.03 7.02 3.49
C GLN A 14 -10.87 5.63 2.88
N VAL A 15 -11.36 4.61 3.59
CA VAL A 15 -11.46 3.25 3.06
C VAL A 15 -12.57 3.21 2.03
N LYS A 16 -12.23 2.89 0.78
CA LYS A 16 -13.18 2.82 -0.33
C LYS A 16 -13.12 1.48 -1.02
N GLN A 17 -14.29 0.92 -1.31
CA GLN A 17 -14.41 -0.15 -2.28
C GLN A 17 -14.68 0.45 -3.66
N ILE A 18 -13.70 0.34 -4.55
CA ILE A 18 -13.82 0.74 -5.95
C ILE A 18 -14.28 -0.45 -6.81
N VAL A 19 -14.94 -0.15 -7.94
CA VAL A 19 -15.35 -1.14 -8.96
C VAL A 19 -14.96 -0.53 -10.29
N GLY A 20 -14.15 -1.27 -11.05
CA GLY A 20 -13.53 -0.79 -12.28
C GLY A 20 -12.01 -0.81 -12.17
N GLY A 21 -11.34 -1.42 -13.14
CA GLY A 21 -9.94 -1.86 -13.04
C GLY A 21 -8.87 -0.82 -13.37
N THR A 22 -9.22 0.44 -13.67
CA THR A 22 -8.23 1.41 -14.16
C THR A 22 -8.48 2.82 -13.62
N LEU A 23 -7.47 3.36 -12.94
CA LEU A 23 -7.33 4.78 -12.61
C LEU A 23 -6.72 5.48 -13.83
N ASP A 24 -7.53 6.11 -14.68
CA ASP A 24 -7.02 6.97 -15.76
C ASP A 24 -6.95 8.42 -15.25
N SER A 25 -5.81 9.08 -15.45
CA SER A 25 -5.58 10.49 -15.14
C SER A 25 -6.32 11.46 -16.06
N THR A 26 -6.87 10.99 -17.19
CA THR A 26 -7.49 11.82 -18.22
C THR A 26 -9.00 11.69 -18.31
N THR A 27 -9.61 10.60 -17.82
CA THR A 27 -11.07 10.44 -17.83
C THR A 27 -11.61 9.69 -16.60
N ALA A 28 -12.76 10.19 -16.12
CA ALA A 28 -13.76 9.54 -15.27
C ALA A 28 -13.48 9.45 -13.76
N GLU A 29 -14.33 10.16 -13.02
CA GLU A 29 -14.57 10.06 -11.59
C GLU A 29 -14.42 8.62 -11.07
N LEU A 30 -13.64 8.46 -10.00
CA LEU A 30 -13.51 7.20 -9.28
C LEU A 30 -14.91 6.71 -8.86
N LYS A 31 -15.47 5.73 -9.58
CA LYS A 31 -16.79 5.20 -9.27
C LYS A 31 -16.72 4.42 -7.96
N THR A 32 -17.06 5.13 -6.89
CA THR A 32 -17.03 4.62 -5.53
C THR A 32 -18.31 3.81 -5.31
N ASN A 33 -18.18 2.53 -4.96
CA ASN A 33 -19.36 1.70 -4.65
C ASN A 33 -19.72 1.80 -3.20
N PHE A 34 -18.70 1.93 -2.35
CA PHE A 34 -18.87 2.03 -0.93
C PHE A 34 -17.71 2.81 -0.32
N VAL A 35 -18.04 3.77 0.54
CA VAL A 35 -17.10 4.40 1.47
C VAL A 35 -17.42 3.83 2.83
N SER A 36 -16.41 3.27 3.51
CA SER A 36 -16.63 2.75 4.85
C SER A 36 -16.83 3.87 5.85
N THR A 37 -17.73 3.64 6.81
CA THR A 37 -17.85 4.45 8.03
C THR A 37 -16.80 4.10 9.07
N HIS A 38 -16.12 2.96 8.93
CA HIS A 38 -15.05 2.56 9.83
C HIS A 38 -13.70 3.13 9.38
N PRO A 39 -12.84 3.54 10.35
CA PRO A 39 -11.50 4.00 10.04
C PRO A 39 -10.63 2.86 9.52
N PRO A 40 -9.53 3.15 8.81
CA PRO A 40 -8.67 2.11 8.25
C PRO A 40 -8.00 1.25 9.33
N ALA A 41 -7.72 1.80 10.53
CA ALA A 41 -7.26 1.00 11.68
C ALA A 41 -8.25 -0.09 12.13
N TYR A 42 -9.56 0.10 11.91
CA TYR A 42 -10.55 -0.92 12.24
C TYR A 42 -10.30 -2.20 11.42
N PHE A 43 -10.07 -2.06 10.12
CA PHE A 43 -9.78 -3.19 9.24
C PHE A 43 -8.42 -3.81 9.52
N ALA A 44 -7.41 -2.99 9.79
CA ALA A 44 -6.09 -3.49 10.21
C ALA A 44 -6.16 -4.35 11.48
N LYS A 45 -6.93 -3.92 12.50
CA LYS A 45 -7.20 -4.73 13.71
C LYS A 45 -7.94 -6.01 13.37
N LEU A 46 -8.99 -5.92 12.55
CA LEU A 46 -9.77 -7.09 12.12
C LEU A 46 -8.88 -8.14 11.43
N TYR A 47 -7.96 -7.71 10.57
CA TYR A 47 -7.04 -8.61 9.87
C TYR A 47 -6.04 -9.26 10.83
N ARG A 48 -5.50 -8.48 11.76
CA ARG A 48 -4.62 -8.98 12.83
C ARG A 48 -5.30 -10.01 13.70
N ASP A 49 -6.51 -9.70 14.17
CA ASP A 49 -7.25 -10.55 15.10
C ASP A 49 -7.67 -11.89 14.46
N ASN A 50 -7.61 -11.98 13.12
CA ASN A 50 -7.84 -13.21 12.33
C ASN A 50 -6.55 -13.77 11.69
N ASP A 51 -5.37 -13.26 12.06
CA ASP A 51 -4.05 -13.68 11.55
C ASP A 51 -3.94 -13.70 10.00
N LEU A 52 -4.54 -12.70 9.35
CA LEU A 52 -4.59 -12.60 7.89
C LEU A 52 -3.31 -11.98 7.32
N THR A 53 -2.21 -12.73 7.38
CA THR A 53 -0.88 -12.29 6.93
C THR A 53 -0.78 -12.03 5.42
N GLY A 54 0.11 -11.10 5.04
CA GLY A 54 0.24 -10.64 3.65
C GLY A 54 -0.88 -9.69 3.20
N ALA A 55 -1.65 -9.16 4.15
CA ALA A 55 -2.60 -8.09 3.90
C ALA A 55 -1.88 -6.79 3.51
N HIS A 56 -2.54 -5.94 2.73
CA HIS A 56 -1.91 -4.74 2.18
C HIS A 56 -2.82 -3.52 2.20
N VAL A 57 -2.21 -2.36 2.39
CA VAL A 57 -2.83 -1.03 2.33
C VAL A 57 -2.40 -0.35 1.05
N ILE A 58 -3.33 0.07 0.20
CA ILE A 58 -3.02 0.71 -1.08
C ILE A 58 -3.53 2.15 -1.09
N MET A 59 -2.62 3.09 -1.29
CA MET A 59 -2.91 4.51 -1.43
C MET A 59 -3.24 4.83 -2.88
N LEU A 60 -4.50 5.11 -3.15
CA LEU A 60 -5.03 5.50 -4.45
C LEU A 60 -5.10 7.03 -4.52
N GLY A 61 -4.09 7.65 -5.11
CA GLY A 61 -3.97 9.10 -5.22
C GLY A 61 -3.48 9.80 -3.93
N PRO A 62 -3.53 11.15 -3.90
CA PRO A 62 -3.03 11.95 -2.77
C PRO A 62 -3.96 11.88 -1.55
N GLY A 63 -3.46 12.34 -0.39
CA GLY A 63 -4.24 12.50 0.84
C GLY A 63 -4.47 11.22 1.65
N ASN A 64 -3.65 10.18 1.45
CA ASN A 64 -3.81 8.88 2.12
C ASN A 64 -2.76 8.60 3.21
N THR A 65 -1.75 9.46 3.37
CA THR A 65 -0.58 9.19 4.20
C THR A 65 -0.95 8.89 5.66
N GLU A 66 -1.79 9.71 6.25
CA GLU A 66 -2.22 9.60 7.65
C GLU A 66 -3.04 8.32 7.87
N ALA A 67 -3.98 8.03 6.96
CA ALA A 67 -4.80 6.83 6.98
C ALA A 67 -3.98 5.53 6.81
N ALA A 68 -2.96 5.56 5.95
CA ALA A 68 -2.03 4.45 5.80
C ALA A 68 -1.21 4.24 7.07
N ARG A 69 -0.63 5.31 7.64
CA ARG A 69 0.11 5.24 8.91
C ARG A 69 -0.78 4.76 10.07
N GLU A 70 -2.05 5.17 10.10
CA GLU A 70 -3.04 4.68 11.07
C GLU A 70 -3.22 3.15 10.97
N SER A 71 -3.32 2.61 9.75
CA SER A 71 -3.40 1.16 9.52
C SER A 71 -2.16 0.43 10.01
N LEU A 72 -0.97 0.92 9.65
CA LEU A 72 0.31 0.32 10.03
C LEU A 72 0.50 0.32 11.55
N LYS A 73 0.14 1.41 12.23
CA LYS A 73 0.18 1.49 13.70
C LYS A 73 -0.77 0.50 14.38
N ALA A 74 -1.87 0.14 13.73
CA ALA A 74 -2.83 -0.82 14.26
C ALA A 74 -2.32 -2.27 14.19
N TRP A 75 -1.43 -2.59 13.25
CA TRP A 75 -0.74 -3.88 13.18
C TRP A 75 0.71 -3.72 12.66
N PRO A 76 1.64 -3.29 13.54
CA PRO A 76 3.04 -3.11 13.17
C PRO A 76 3.65 -4.44 12.69
N GLY A 77 4.29 -4.41 11.52
CA GLY A 77 4.90 -5.58 10.89
C GLY A 77 3.90 -6.58 10.30
N GLY A 78 2.60 -6.30 10.28
CA GLY A 78 1.57 -7.20 9.76
C GLY A 78 0.97 -6.81 8.42
N LEU A 79 1.20 -5.57 7.98
CA LEU A 79 0.63 -5.01 6.76
C LEU A 79 1.72 -4.56 5.80
N GLN A 80 1.50 -4.78 4.51
CA GLN A 80 2.28 -4.18 3.44
C GLN A 80 1.66 -2.84 3.02
N VAL A 81 2.43 -1.94 2.41
CA VAL A 81 1.89 -0.64 1.94
C VAL A 81 2.35 -0.32 0.51
N GLY A 82 1.42 0.16 -0.31
CA GLY A 82 1.67 0.53 -1.70
C GLY A 82 1.00 1.84 -2.12
N GLY A 83 1.38 2.32 -3.29
CA GLY A 83 0.91 3.60 -3.87
C GLY A 83 1.90 4.73 -3.62
N GLY A 84 2.49 5.27 -4.70
CA GLY A 84 3.45 6.38 -4.59
C GLY A 84 4.78 6.03 -3.90
N ILE A 85 5.10 4.75 -3.71
CA ILE A 85 6.37 4.30 -3.12
C ILE A 85 7.51 4.52 -4.11
N ASN A 86 8.62 5.09 -3.63
CA ASN A 86 9.87 5.30 -4.35
C ASN A 86 11.09 5.19 -3.41
N ASP A 87 12.29 5.34 -3.96
CA ASP A 87 13.56 5.30 -3.22
C ASP A 87 13.67 6.37 -2.12
N GLY A 88 13.03 7.52 -2.30
CA GLY A 88 13.03 8.61 -1.33
C GLY A 88 12.12 8.40 -0.11
N ASN A 89 11.13 7.50 -0.17
CA ASN A 89 10.16 7.31 0.91
C ASN A 89 10.00 5.86 1.41
N ALA A 90 10.59 4.88 0.72
CA ALA A 90 10.40 3.47 1.05
C ALA A 90 10.79 3.15 2.51
N ARG A 91 11.93 3.68 2.97
CA ARG A 91 12.41 3.49 4.34
C ARG A 91 11.43 4.03 5.39
N GLU A 92 10.85 5.21 5.16
CA GLU A 92 9.93 5.83 6.09
C GLU A 92 8.66 4.99 6.33
N TRP A 93 8.24 4.22 5.32
CA TRP A 93 7.08 3.34 5.42
C TRP A 93 7.38 2.06 6.22
N VAL A 94 8.57 1.48 6.04
CA VAL A 94 9.04 0.37 6.87
C VAL A 94 9.18 0.82 8.33
N GLU A 95 9.80 1.98 8.57
CA GLU A 95 9.92 2.57 9.91
C GLU A 95 8.55 2.93 10.52
N ALA A 96 7.55 3.23 9.69
CA ALA A 96 6.17 3.45 10.13
C ALA A 96 5.43 2.16 10.54
N GLY A 97 6.06 0.99 10.38
CA GLY A 97 5.51 -0.31 10.77
C GLY A 97 4.99 -1.17 9.60
N ALA A 98 5.33 -0.84 8.35
CA ALA A 98 5.03 -1.75 7.24
C ALA A 98 5.94 -2.99 7.28
N GLU A 99 5.36 -4.17 7.06
CA GLU A 99 6.10 -5.41 6.85
C GLU A 99 6.96 -5.32 5.58
N LYS A 100 6.34 -4.85 4.50
CA LYS A 100 6.95 -4.68 3.18
C LYS A 100 6.35 -3.46 2.50
N VAL A 101 7.09 -2.87 1.57
CA VAL A 101 6.56 -1.84 0.66
C VAL A 101 6.27 -2.44 -0.72
N ILE A 102 5.27 -1.91 -1.40
CA ILE A 102 4.82 -2.34 -2.72
C ILE A 102 5.11 -1.21 -3.71
N ILE A 103 6.10 -1.44 -4.58
CA ILE A 103 6.50 -0.47 -5.60
C ILE A 103 5.77 -0.78 -6.90
N THR A 104 5.15 0.23 -7.51
CA THR A 104 4.33 0.08 -8.73
C THR A 104 4.89 0.91 -9.87
N SER A 105 4.24 2.03 -10.23
CA SER A 105 4.57 2.87 -11.39
C SER A 105 5.99 3.44 -11.35
N TYR A 106 6.58 3.60 -10.16
CA TYR A 106 7.95 4.08 -10.00
C TYR A 106 8.96 3.19 -10.75
N LEU A 107 8.77 1.88 -10.83
CA LEU A 107 9.69 0.98 -11.55
C LEU A 107 9.60 1.09 -13.08
N PHE A 108 8.61 1.82 -13.61
CA PHE A 108 8.30 1.85 -15.04
C PHE A 108 8.27 3.27 -15.62
N PRO A 109 9.39 4.04 -15.58
CA PRO A 109 9.46 5.30 -16.31
C PRO A 109 9.13 5.06 -17.79
N GLU A 110 8.21 5.85 -18.32
CA GLU A 110 7.74 5.72 -19.71
C GLU A 110 7.26 4.29 -20.07
N GLY A 111 6.73 3.56 -19.09
CA GLY A 111 6.24 2.19 -19.27
C GLY A 111 7.35 1.14 -19.43
N ARG A 112 8.62 1.48 -19.20
CA ARG A 112 9.76 0.55 -19.31
C ARG A 112 10.35 0.25 -17.95
N PHE A 113 10.54 -1.03 -17.65
CA PHE A 113 11.18 -1.45 -16.41
C PHE A 113 12.57 -0.82 -16.26
N SER A 114 12.83 -0.26 -15.08
CA SER A 114 14.12 0.35 -14.71
C SER A 114 14.75 -0.43 -13.56
N GLN A 115 15.77 -1.23 -13.89
CA GLN A 115 16.58 -1.93 -12.88
C GLN A 115 17.24 -0.92 -11.92
N GLN A 116 17.73 0.21 -12.44
CA GLN A 116 18.34 1.27 -11.63
C GLN A 116 17.40 1.77 -10.52
N ARG A 117 16.10 1.96 -10.82
CA ARG A 117 15.12 2.39 -9.82
C ARG A 117 14.83 1.30 -8.78
N LEU A 118 14.83 0.03 -9.18
CA LEU A 118 14.71 -1.08 -8.24
C LEU A 118 15.91 -1.12 -7.29
N ASP A 119 17.12 -1.00 -7.85
CA ASP A 119 18.36 -1.01 -7.07
C ASP A 119 18.42 0.17 -6.08
N ALA A 120 17.98 1.37 -6.49
CA ALA A 120 17.89 2.53 -5.61
C ALA A 120 16.93 2.31 -4.42
N VAL A 121 15.77 1.67 -4.65
CA VAL A 121 14.85 1.31 -3.56
C VAL A 121 15.48 0.27 -2.63
N LEU A 122 16.14 -0.75 -3.18
CA LEU A 122 16.83 -1.76 -2.37
C LEU A 122 17.92 -1.12 -1.50
N GLU A 123 18.74 -0.24 -2.08
CA GLU A 123 19.76 0.52 -1.34
C GLU A 123 19.14 1.37 -0.22
N ALA A 124 18.05 2.10 -0.53
CA ALA A 124 17.30 2.87 0.46
C ALA A 124 16.78 1.99 1.62
N LEU A 125 16.50 0.71 1.38
CA LEU A 125 16.06 -0.26 2.39
C LEU A 125 17.21 -1.05 3.05
N GLY A 126 18.47 -0.69 2.79
CA GLY A 126 19.64 -1.34 3.40
C GLY A 126 20.13 -2.59 2.66
N GLY A 127 19.67 -2.81 1.43
CA GLY A 127 20.16 -3.86 0.53
C GLY A 127 19.65 -5.26 0.85
N ASP A 128 18.66 -5.42 1.74
CA ASP A 128 18.11 -6.73 2.06
C ASP A 128 17.33 -7.31 0.87
N ARG A 129 17.69 -8.54 0.49
CA ARG A 129 17.06 -9.32 -0.59
C ARG A 129 16.29 -10.52 -0.03
N GLY A 130 16.29 -10.72 1.29
CA GLY A 130 15.61 -11.83 1.94
C GLY A 130 14.11 -11.59 2.09
N SER A 131 13.32 -12.64 1.91
CA SER A 131 11.99 -12.72 2.52
C SER A 131 12.10 -13.54 3.80
N THR A 132 12.14 -12.89 4.95
CA THR A 132 11.68 -13.55 6.18
C THR A 132 10.15 -13.69 6.14
#